data_AF-A0A3R6CT80-F1
#
_entry.id   AF-A0A3R6CT80-F1
#
_cell.length_a   1.000
_cell.length_b   1.000
_cell.length_c   1.000
_cell.angle_alpha   90.00
_cell.angle_beta   90.00
_cell.angle_gamma   90.00
#
_symmetry.space_group_name_H-M   'P 1'
#
loop_
_entity.id
_entity.type
_entity.pdbx_description
1 polymer ?
#
loop_
_entity_poly.entity_id
_entity_poly.type
_entity_poly.pdbx_seq_one_letter_code
_entity_poly.pdbx_strand_id
1 'polypeptide(L)'
;MEINEKLEVFYGAAIGAANSQSAAILGEQKNIYQSAMEEHEQSCRAALESSRRIFLEKQKKEVNRQAAEQMMTWKKDYQARREQKTRELFEIVIKKLASYRQTDGYETFLLAQIKKAEEFAQGEEMIIFISPSDRERQTVLQEKSGCKVEIAEDEFSGGIRAVIPSKNVLIDESFAERMRRAQETCWI
;
A
#
# COMPACT_ATOMS: atom_id res chain seq x y z
N MET A 1 8.99 42.64 -98.60
CA MET A 1 9.71 42.29 -97.35
C MET A 1 10.96 41.53 -97.78
N GLU A 2 12.11 42.14 -97.56
CA GLU A 2 13.42 41.65 -98.00
C GLU A 2 13.85 40.45 -97.15
N ILE A 3 14.64 39.52 -97.71
CA ILE A 3 15.03 38.25 -97.07
C ILE A 3 15.73 38.45 -95.72
N ASN A 4 16.53 39.53 -95.58
CA ASN A 4 17.24 39.85 -94.34
C ASN A 4 16.27 40.21 -93.19
N GLU A 5 15.18 40.92 -93.48
CA GLU A 5 14.18 41.29 -92.46
C GLU A 5 13.48 40.03 -91.90
N LYS A 6 13.23 39.03 -92.75
CA LYS A 6 12.65 37.76 -92.30
C LYS A 6 13.62 36.98 -91.41
N LEU A 7 14.89 36.94 -91.78
CA LEU A 7 15.93 36.26 -90.97
C LEU A 7 16.05 36.89 -89.59
N GLU A 8 16.07 38.22 -89.48
CA GLU A 8 16.10 38.90 -88.17
C GLU A 8 14.88 38.58 -87.31
N VAL A 9 13.68 38.53 -87.91
CA VAL A 9 12.45 38.14 -87.21
C VAL A 9 12.51 36.69 -86.72
N PHE A 10 13.03 35.76 -87.52
CA PHE A 10 13.21 34.35 -87.11
C PHE A 10 14.25 34.19 -86.00
N TYR A 11 15.39 34.89 -86.08
CA TYR A 11 16.41 34.88 -85.03
C TYR A 11 15.89 35.48 -83.74
N GLY A 12 15.19 36.62 -83.81
CA GLY A 12 14.54 37.24 -82.65
C GLY A 12 13.49 36.33 -82.01
N ALA A 13 12.68 35.64 -82.82
CA ALA A 13 11.69 34.68 -82.33
C ALA A 13 12.35 33.44 -81.69
N ALA A 14 13.42 32.90 -82.28
CA ALA A 14 14.13 31.74 -81.76
C ALA A 14 14.86 32.05 -80.44
N ILE A 15 15.54 33.20 -80.35
CA ILE A 15 16.19 33.67 -79.11
C ILE A 15 15.13 34.00 -78.06
N GLY A 16 14.04 34.65 -78.44
CA GLY A 16 12.91 34.93 -77.56
C GLY A 16 12.28 33.66 -76.98
N ALA A 17 12.08 32.64 -77.82
CA ALA A 17 11.57 31.35 -77.39
C ALA A 17 12.56 30.60 -76.48
N ALA A 18 13.85 30.58 -76.82
CA ALA A 18 14.89 29.96 -76.00
C ALA A 18 15.06 30.65 -74.64
N ASN A 19 14.98 31.98 -74.60
CA ASN A 19 15.02 32.76 -73.37
C ASN A 19 13.76 32.54 -72.52
N SER A 20 12.59 32.51 -73.15
CA SER A 20 11.31 32.22 -72.47
C SER A 20 11.31 30.81 -71.88
N GLN A 21 11.78 29.81 -72.63
CA GLN A 21 11.91 28.44 -72.16
C GLN A 21 12.94 28.33 -71.02
N SER A 22 14.09 29.00 -71.14
CA SER A 22 15.10 29.02 -70.08
C SER A 22 14.57 29.68 -68.81
N ALA A 23 13.84 30.79 -68.93
CA ALA A 23 13.20 31.45 -67.79
C ALA A 23 12.13 30.57 -67.13
N ALA A 24 11.34 29.84 -67.92
CA ALA A 24 10.35 28.90 -67.40
C ALA A 24 11.00 27.75 -66.62
N ILE A 25 12.05 27.13 -67.17
CA ILE A 25 12.80 26.05 -66.52
C ILE A 25 13.45 26.54 -65.22
N LEU A 26 14.07 27.73 -65.23
CA LEU A 26 14.68 28.30 -64.02
C LEU A 26 13.63 28.62 -62.95
N GLY A 27 12.45 29.10 -63.36
CA GLY A 27 11.32 29.33 -62.47
C GLY A 27 10.81 28.04 -61.83
N GLU A 28 10.66 26.98 -62.63
CA GLU A 28 10.24 25.66 -62.15
C GLU A 28 11.27 25.06 -61.18
N GLN A 29 12.56 25.08 -61.53
CA GLN A 29 13.63 24.61 -60.65
C GLN A 29 13.63 25.38 -59.31
N LYS A 30 13.50 26.71 -59.36
CA LYS A 30 13.42 27.53 -58.15
C LYS A 30 12.24 27.13 -57.26
N ASN A 31 11.08 26.89 -57.84
CA ASN A 31 9.90 26.46 -57.10
C ASN A 31 10.09 25.07 -56.46
N ILE A 32 10.71 24.13 -57.18
CA ILE A 32 11.03 22.80 -56.65
C ILE A 32 11.98 22.91 -55.46
N TYR A 33 13.05 23.69 -55.58
CA TYR A 33 14.00 23.89 -54.47
C TYR A 33 13.34 24.55 -53.26
N GLN A 34 12.49 25.55 -53.48
CA GLN A 34 11.78 26.22 -52.41
C GLN A 34 10.82 25.27 -51.70
N SER A 35 10.02 24.50 -52.44
CA SER A 35 9.11 23.50 -51.87
C SER A 35 9.86 22.43 -51.07
N ALA A 36 10.95 21.89 -51.61
CA ALA A 36 11.76 20.89 -50.94
C ALA A 36 12.41 21.42 -49.66
N MET A 37 12.85 22.69 -49.66
CA MET A 37 13.41 23.34 -48.48
C MET A 37 12.34 23.56 -47.40
N GLU A 38 11.15 24.03 -47.79
CA GLU A 38 10.01 24.22 -46.88
C GLU A 38 9.56 22.88 -46.26
N GLU A 39 9.46 21.81 -47.06
CA GLU A 39 9.16 20.46 -46.56
C GLU A 39 10.22 19.96 -45.58
N HIS A 40 11.51 20.16 -45.89
CA HIS A 40 12.59 19.77 -45.00
C HIS A 40 12.57 20.54 -43.68
N GLU A 41 12.34 21.84 -43.72
CA GLU A 41 12.19 22.67 -42.51
C GLU A 41 11.00 22.22 -41.67
N GLN A 42 9.85 21.96 -42.30
CA GLN A 42 8.65 21.46 -41.61
C GLN A 42 8.92 20.10 -40.96
N SER A 43 9.56 19.18 -41.67
CA SER A 43 9.95 17.87 -41.16
C SER A 43 10.92 18.00 -39.97
N CYS A 44 11.92 18.87 -40.07
CA CYS A 44 12.84 19.13 -38.97
C CYS A 44 12.13 19.71 -37.74
N ARG A 45 11.21 20.66 -37.93
CA ARG A 45 10.41 21.22 -36.83
C ARG A 45 9.54 20.15 -36.17
N ALA A 46 8.85 19.33 -36.95
CA ALA A 46 8.02 18.25 -36.43
C ALA A 46 8.85 17.20 -35.66
N ALA A 47 10.04 16.86 -36.16
CA ALA A 47 10.95 15.94 -35.47
C ALA A 47 11.44 16.52 -34.13
N LEU A 48 11.79 17.80 -34.08
CA LEU A 48 12.18 18.49 -32.85
C LEU A 48 11.03 18.54 -31.84
N GLU A 49 9.81 18.84 -32.27
CA GLU A 49 8.62 18.86 -31.41
C GLU A 49 8.30 17.48 -30.83
N SER A 50 8.40 16.44 -31.66
CA SER A 50 8.23 15.05 -31.23
C SER A 50 9.28 14.65 -30.20
N SER A 51 10.55 14.94 -30.47
CA SER A 51 11.66 14.69 -29.53
C SER A 51 11.46 15.41 -28.20
N ARG A 52 11.04 16.69 -28.24
CA ARG A 52 10.70 17.47 -27.04
C ARG A 52 9.58 16.80 -26.26
N ARG A 53 8.51 16.35 -26.92
CA ARG A 53 7.38 15.67 -26.27
C ARG A 53 7.84 14.38 -25.58
N ILE A 54 8.60 13.54 -26.27
CA ILE A 54 9.14 12.28 -25.73
C ILE A 54 10.00 12.57 -24.49
N PHE A 55 10.88 13.58 -24.57
CA PHE A 55 11.72 13.97 -23.45
C PHE A 55 10.91 14.42 -22.23
N LEU A 56 9.89 15.26 -22.44
CA LEU A 56 9.01 15.74 -21.37
C LEU A 56 8.21 14.59 -20.74
N GLU A 57 7.68 13.66 -21.53
CA GLU A 57 6.99 12.48 -21.01
C GLU A 57 7.92 11.59 -20.20
N LYS A 58 9.16 11.39 -20.67
CA LYS A 58 10.17 10.63 -19.94
C LYS A 58 10.51 11.28 -18.59
N GLN A 59 10.73 12.59 -18.58
CA GLN A 59 10.93 13.38 -17.36
C GLN A 59 9.77 13.22 -16.38
N LYS A 60 8.53 13.37 -16.86
CA LYS A 60 7.32 13.21 -16.04
C LYS A 60 7.21 11.80 -15.44
N LYS A 61 7.47 10.77 -16.24
CA LYS A 61 7.49 9.37 -15.78
C LYS A 61 8.56 9.15 -14.70
N GLU A 62 9.74 9.73 -14.88
CA GLU A 62 10.83 9.59 -13.93
C GLU A 62 10.52 10.26 -12.59
N VAL A 63 9.96 11.48 -12.60
CA VAL A 63 9.50 12.17 -11.38
C VAL A 63 8.43 11.33 -10.66
N ASN A 64 7.46 10.80 -11.41
CA ASN A 64 6.42 9.95 -10.83
C ASN A 64 6.98 8.65 -10.25
N ARG A 65 7.97 8.04 -10.91
CA ARG A 65 8.65 6.84 -10.43
C ARG A 65 9.34 7.12 -9.09
N GLN A 66 10.13 8.18 -9.03
CA GLN A 66 10.84 8.58 -7.80
C GLN A 66 9.86 8.92 -6.67
N ALA A 67 8.78 9.64 -6.96
CA ALA A 67 7.75 9.94 -5.98
C ALA A 67 7.07 8.67 -5.45
N ALA A 68 6.74 7.71 -6.32
CA ALA A 68 6.16 6.44 -5.93
C ALA A 68 7.13 5.60 -5.07
N GLU A 69 8.42 5.58 -5.41
CA GLU A 69 9.46 4.90 -4.64
C GLU A 69 9.62 5.50 -3.23
N GLN A 70 9.62 6.84 -3.13
CA GLN A 70 9.67 7.53 -1.83
C GLN A 70 8.41 7.26 -1.01
N MET A 71 7.22 7.32 -1.62
CA MET A 71 5.97 7.02 -0.93
C MET A 71 5.94 5.59 -0.40
N MET A 72 6.42 4.61 -1.17
CA MET A 72 6.53 3.22 -0.72
C MET A 72 7.51 3.08 0.44
N THR A 73 8.63 3.79 0.40
CA THR A 73 9.62 3.81 1.49
C THR A 73 9.00 4.39 2.77
N TRP A 74 8.34 5.55 2.68
CA TRP A 74 7.64 6.15 3.81
C TRP A 74 6.54 5.26 4.38
N LYS A 75 5.78 4.57 3.52
CA LYS A 75 4.75 3.63 3.97
C LYS A 75 5.36 2.48 4.77
N LYS A 76 6.47 1.91 4.30
CA LYS A 76 7.22 0.86 5.02
C LYS A 76 7.75 1.38 6.36
N ASP A 77 8.38 2.55 6.37
CA ASP A 77 8.93 3.14 7.60
C ASP A 77 7.84 3.46 8.62
N TYR A 78 6.70 3.96 8.15
CA TYR A 78 5.54 4.23 8.98
C TYR A 78 4.98 2.94 9.60
N GLN A 79 4.79 1.89 8.79
CA GLN A 79 4.33 0.59 9.26
C GLN A 79 5.30 -0.01 10.29
N ALA A 80 6.60 0.02 10.01
CA ALA A 80 7.63 -0.47 10.92
C ALA A 80 7.61 0.29 12.26
N ARG A 81 7.47 1.63 12.23
CA ARG A 81 7.36 2.45 13.45
C ARG A 81 6.07 2.20 14.21
N ARG A 82 4.94 2.01 13.52
CA ARG A 82 3.66 1.64 14.14
C ARG A 82 3.81 0.29 14.84
N GLU A 83 4.32 -0.73 14.15
CA GLU A 83 4.59 -2.05 14.72
C GLU A 83 5.54 -2.00 15.93
N GLN A 84 6.59 -1.18 15.86
CA GLN A 84 7.51 -0.99 16.97
C GLN A 84 6.78 -0.37 18.17
N LYS A 85 6.04 0.72 17.99
CA LYS A 85 5.33 1.39 19.08
C LYS A 85 4.22 0.52 19.67
N THR A 86 3.52 -0.24 18.84
CA THR A 86 2.53 -1.22 19.31
C THR A 86 3.20 -2.30 20.16
N ARG A 87 4.35 -2.84 19.74
CA ARG A 87 5.13 -3.80 20.55
C ARG A 87 5.57 -3.21 21.88
N GLU A 88 6.17 -2.01 21.88
CA GLU A 88 6.58 -1.30 23.09
C GLU A 88 5.41 -1.09 24.06
N LEU A 89 4.23 -0.73 23.55
CA LEU A 89 3.02 -0.56 24.35
C LEU A 89 2.59 -1.87 25.01
N PHE A 90 2.53 -2.96 24.23
CA PHE A 90 2.12 -4.26 24.76
C PHE A 90 3.13 -4.83 25.76
N GLU A 91 4.44 -4.60 25.58
CA GLU A 91 5.43 -4.96 26.59
C GLU A 91 5.19 -4.25 27.93
N ILE A 92 4.82 -2.96 27.89
CA ILE A 92 4.46 -2.21 29.10
C ILE A 92 3.21 -2.81 29.75
N VAL A 93 2.20 -3.18 28.95
CA VAL A 93 0.97 -3.82 29.45
C VAL A 93 1.28 -5.17 30.11
N ILE A 94 2.11 -6.01 29.49
CA ILE A 94 2.52 -7.30 30.06
C ILE A 94 3.23 -7.09 31.41
N LYS A 95 4.14 -6.13 31.50
CA LYS A 95 4.81 -5.79 32.77
C LYS A 95 3.82 -5.35 33.84
N LYS A 96 2.85 -4.49 33.49
CA LYS A 96 1.80 -4.05 34.41
C LYS A 96 0.90 -5.20 34.85
N LEU A 97 0.54 -6.11 33.94
CA LEU A 97 -0.25 -7.30 34.27
C LEU A 97 0.52 -8.24 35.20
N ALA A 98 1.82 -8.43 34.98
CA ALA A 98 2.66 -9.21 35.88
C ALA A 98 2.70 -8.62 37.30
N SER A 99 2.81 -7.31 37.44
CA SER A 99 2.70 -6.63 38.75
C SER A 99 1.30 -6.75 39.36
N TYR A 100 0.25 -6.62 38.54
CA TYR A 100 -1.14 -6.78 39.01
C TYR A 100 -1.42 -8.19 39.55
N ARG A 101 -0.86 -9.23 38.92
CA ARG A 101 -1.02 -10.62 39.39
C ARG A 101 -0.50 -10.85 40.80
N GLN A 102 0.50 -10.09 41.24
CA GLN A 102 1.07 -10.20 42.58
C GLN A 102 0.23 -9.51 43.67
N THR A 103 -0.82 -8.77 43.29
CA THR A 103 -1.71 -8.11 44.25
C THR A 103 -2.96 -8.93 44.57
N ASP A 104 -3.54 -8.69 45.74
CA ASP A 104 -4.78 -9.35 46.20
C ASP A 104 -5.98 -9.07 45.27
N GLY A 105 -5.92 -7.94 44.55
CA GLY A 105 -6.90 -7.56 43.53
C GLY A 105 -7.00 -8.54 42.36
N TYR A 106 -5.97 -9.37 42.13
CA TYR A 106 -6.03 -10.39 41.08
C TYR A 106 -6.90 -11.59 41.49
N GLU A 107 -6.89 -11.97 42.77
CA GLU A 107 -7.74 -13.07 43.25
C GLU A 107 -9.23 -12.69 43.19
N THR A 108 -9.57 -11.45 43.58
CA THR A 108 -10.94 -10.93 43.46
C THR A 108 -11.39 -10.84 42.00
N PHE A 109 -10.48 -10.49 41.08
CA PHE A 109 -10.75 -10.52 39.65
C PHE A 109 -11.06 -11.93 39.13
N LEU A 110 -10.26 -12.94 39.50
CA LEU A 110 -10.50 -14.33 39.11
C LEU A 110 -11.87 -14.81 39.59
N LEU A 111 -12.21 -14.57 40.86
CA LEU A 111 -13.52 -14.92 41.41
C LEU A 111 -14.67 -14.23 40.68
N ALA A 112 -14.51 -12.95 40.32
CA ALA A 112 -15.52 -12.22 39.56
C ALA A 112 -15.72 -12.81 38.15
N GLN A 113 -14.65 -13.29 37.50
CA GLN A 113 -14.75 -13.95 36.21
C GLN A 113 -15.42 -15.33 36.32
N ILE A 114 -15.10 -16.08 37.37
CA ILE A 114 -15.73 -17.38 37.65
C ILE A 114 -17.25 -17.19 37.81
N LYS A 115 -17.68 -16.18 38.57
CA LYS A 115 -19.11 -15.85 38.72
C LYS A 115 -19.80 -15.53 37.40
N LYS A 116 -19.15 -14.77 36.51
CA LYS A 116 -19.71 -14.49 35.18
C LYS A 116 -19.85 -15.75 34.34
N ALA A 117 -18.89 -16.66 34.42
CA ALA A 117 -18.97 -17.95 33.75
C ALA A 117 -20.06 -18.84 34.35
N GLU A 118 -20.26 -18.80 35.67
CA GLU A 118 -21.34 -19.49 36.38
C GLU A 118 -22.73 -18.95 35.98
N GLU A 119 -22.89 -17.62 35.89
CA GLU A 119 -24.11 -16.99 35.37
C GLU A 119 -24.43 -17.45 33.94
N PHE A 120 -23.40 -17.64 33.11
CA PHE A 120 -23.56 -18.16 31.75
C PHE A 120 -23.89 -19.67 31.73
N ALA A 121 -23.33 -20.44 32.66
CA ALA A 121 -23.60 -21.86 32.81
C ALA A 121 -25.06 -22.13 33.25
N GLN A 122 -25.71 -21.19 33.95
CA GLN A 122 -27.10 -21.31 34.42
C GLN A 122 -27.34 -22.57 35.29
N GLY A 123 -26.34 -22.94 36.11
CA GLY A 123 -26.42 -24.10 37.01
C GLY A 123 -26.01 -25.45 36.38
N GLU A 124 -25.50 -25.45 35.14
CA GLU A 124 -24.91 -26.64 34.53
C GLU A 124 -23.47 -26.88 35.02
N GLU A 125 -22.98 -28.13 34.88
CA GLU A 125 -21.62 -28.51 35.29
C GLU A 125 -20.57 -27.74 34.48
N MET A 126 -19.63 -27.11 35.18
CA MET A 126 -18.58 -26.28 34.59
C MET A 126 -17.22 -26.64 35.19
N ILE A 127 -16.21 -26.73 34.33
CA ILE A 127 -14.81 -26.96 34.71
C ILE A 127 -14.02 -25.69 34.41
N ILE A 128 -13.31 -25.19 35.42
CA ILE A 128 -12.54 -23.95 35.33
C ILE A 128 -11.06 -24.32 35.25
N PHE A 129 -10.40 -23.88 34.21
CA PHE A 129 -8.96 -24.02 34.03
C PHE A 129 -8.24 -22.74 34.42
N ILE A 130 -7.24 -22.88 35.28
CA ILE A 130 -6.31 -21.81 35.69
C ILE A 130 -4.91 -22.08 35.15
N SER A 131 -4.12 -21.02 35.03
CA SER A 131 -2.74 -21.12 34.54
C SER A 131 -1.86 -21.86 35.54
N PRO A 132 -0.82 -22.63 35.12
CA PRO A 132 0.13 -23.27 36.02
C PRO A 132 0.75 -22.33 37.05
N SER A 133 1.04 -21.09 36.64
CA SER A 133 1.56 -20.03 37.51
C SER A 133 0.62 -19.61 38.66
N ASP A 134 -0.68 -19.90 38.56
CA ASP A 134 -1.68 -19.56 39.59
C ASP A 134 -2.08 -20.77 40.44
N ARG A 135 -1.34 -21.89 40.36
CA ARG A 135 -1.60 -23.15 41.07
C ARG A 135 -1.83 -22.97 42.57
N GLU A 136 -1.09 -22.08 43.22
CA GLU A 136 -1.22 -21.83 44.67
C GLU A 136 -2.61 -21.29 45.05
N ARG A 137 -3.32 -20.68 44.10
CA ARG A 137 -4.67 -20.10 44.30
C ARG A 137 -5.79 -21.09 43.99
N GLN A 138 -5.48 -22.29 43.48
CA GLN A 138 -6.47 -23.29 43.10
C GLN A 138 -7.41 -23.63 44.26
N THR A 139 -6.84 -23.93 45.43
CA THR A 139 -7.59 -24.32 46.63
C THR A 139 -8.57 -23.22 47.06
N VAL A 140 -8.09 -21.97 47.10
CA VAL A 140 -8.91 -20.81 47.51
C VAL A 140 -10.02 -20.52 46.50
N LEU A 141 -9.74 -20.64 45.21
CA LEU A 141 -10.74 -20.46 44.16
C LEU A 141 -11.80 -21.56 44.20
N GLN A 142 -11.39 -22.81 44.42
CA GLN A 142 -12.30 -23.95 44.51
C GLN A 142 -13.20 -23.86 45.75
N GLU A 143 -12.66 -23.48 46.91
CA GLU A 143 -13.45 -23.27 48.13
C GLU A 143 -14.44 -22.11 48.01
N LYS A 144 -14.03 -20.98 47.43
CA LYS A 144 -14.87 -19.78 47.32
C LYS A 144 -15.92 -19.86 46.21
N SER A 145 -15.65 -20.60 45.13
CA SER A 145 -16.56 -20.73 43.99
C SER A 145 -17.42 -21.99 44.01
N GLY A 146 -17.02 -23.02 44.76
CA GLY A 146 -17.70 -24.33 44.74
C GLY A 146 -17.60 -25.07 43.40
N CYS A 147 -16.87 -24.52 42.42
CA CYS A 147 -16.70 -25.10 41.08
C CYS A 147 -15.44 -25.98 41.02
N LYS A 148 -15.41 -26.93 40.08
CA LYS A 148 -14.23 -27.76 39.83
C LYS A 148 -13.15 -26.91 39.14
N VAL A 149 -12.02 -26.69 39.83
CA VAL A 149 -10.87 -25.94 39.29
C VAL A 149 -9.75 -26.91 38.95
N GLU A 150 -9.32 -26.92 37.69
CA GLU A 150 -8.20 -27.69 37.16
C GLU A 150 -7.09 -26.78 36.64
N ILE A 151 -5.87 -27.31 36.53
CA ILE A 151 -4.72 -26.57 36.02
C ILE A 151 -4.58 -26.90 34.55
N ALA A 152 -4.54 -25.87 33.70
CA ALA A 152 -4.30 -26.06 32.28
C ALA A 152 -2.88 -26.55 32.00
N GLU A 153 -2.69 -27.26 30.89
CA GLU A 153 -1.35 -27.63 30.41
C GLU A 153 -0.57 -26.43 29.88
N ASP A 154 -1.26 -25.47 29.27
CA ASP A 154 -0.66 -24.28 28.67
C ASP A 154 -0.63 -23.08 29.64
N GLU A 155 0.47 -22.31 29.62
CA GLU A 155 0.57 -21.05 30.34
C GLU A 155 -0.08 -19.91 29.54
N PHE A 156 -1.15 -19.34 30.08
CA PHE A 156 -1.87 -18.22 29.46
C PHE A 156 -1.72 -16.90 30.22
N SER A 157 -0.69 -16.81 31.07
CA SER A 157 -0.27 -15.60 31.80
C SER A 157 -1.33 -15.02 32.75
N GLY A 158 -2.34 -15.82 33.12
CA GLY A 158 -3.40 -15.46 34.05
C GLY A 158 -4.78 -15.29 33.41
N GLY A 159 -5.82 -15.15 34.25
CA GLY A 159 -7.23 -15.22 33.87
C GLY A 159 -7.80 -16.62 34.06
N ILE A 160 -8.95 -16.90 33.43
CA ILE A 160 -9.62 -18.20 33.53
C ILE A 160 -10.10 -18.68 32.16
N ARG A 161 -10.18 -20.00 32.01
CA ARG A 161 -10.88 -20.65 30.92
C ARG A 161 -11.98 -21.54 31.50
N ALA A 162 -13.22 -21.30 31.16
CA ALA A 162 -14.34 -22.11 31.64
C ALA A 162 -14.88 -22.98 30.51
N VAL A 163 -14.95 -24.29 30.74
CA VAL A 163 -15.55 -25.27 29.83
C VAL A 163 -16.88 -25.73 30.41
N ILE A 164 -17.93 -25.63 29.61
CA ILE A 164 -19.29 -26.10 29.94
C ILE A 164 -19.61 -27.24 28.97
N PRO A 165 -19.38 -28.51 29.35
CA PRO A 165 -19.50 -29.65 28.44
C PRO A 165 -20.91 -29.82 27.85
N SER A 166 -21.93 -29.57 28.66
CA SER A 166 -23.35 -29.69 28.30
C SER A 166 -23.79 -28.71 27.21
N LYS A 167 -23.23 -27.49 27.18
CA LYS A 167 -23.47 -26.49 26.12
C LYS A 167 -22.45 -26.53 25.00
N ASN A 168 -21.39 -27.32 25.14
CA ASN A 168 -20.23 -27.34 24.24
C ASN A 168 -19.60 -25.94 24.05
N VAL A 169 -19.47 -25.17 25.14
CA VAL A 169 -18.94 -23.80 25.13
C VAL A 169 -17.64 -23.71 25.93
N LEU A 170 -16.64 -23.04 25.35
CA LEU A 170 -15.43 -22.58 26.03
C LEU A 170 -15.46 -21.06 26.15
N ILE A 171 -15.42 -20.56 27.38
CA ILE A 171 -15.26 -19.13 27.69
C ILE A 171 -13.79 -18.90 28.01
N ASP A 172 -13.07 -18.27 27.09
CA ASP A 172 -11.67 -17.88 27.31
C ASP A 172 -11.58 -16.40 27.71
N GLU A 173 -11.40 -16.18 29.02
CA GLU A 173 -11.13 -14.88 29.64
C GLU A 173 -9.67 -14.79 30.12
N SER A 174 -8.77 -15.55 29.49
CA SER A 174 -7.34 -15.46 29.76
C SER A 174 -6.75 -14.13 29.30
N PHE A 175 -5.69 -13.69 29.98
CA PHE A 175 -4.95 -12.50 29.57
C PHE A 175 -4.28 -12.70 28.21
N ALA A 176 -3.81 -13.91 27.89
CA ALA A 176 -3.30 -14.23 26.55
C ALA A 176 -4.35 -13.95 25.46
N GLU A 177 -5.57 -14.43 25.64
CA GLU A 177 -6.67 -14.24 24.70
C GLU A 177 -7.11 -12.78 24.59
N ARG A 178 -7.23 -12.07 25.73
CA ARG A 178 -7.57 -10.64 25.73
C ARG A 178 -6.50 -9.79 25.07
N MET A 179 -5.23 -10.14 25.25
CA MET A 179 -4.10 -9.48 24.58
C MET A 179 -4.12 -9.72 23.08
N ARG A 180 -4.39 -10.96 22.65
CA ARG A 180 -4.55 -11.31 21.24
C ARG A 180 -5.69 -10.52 20.59
N ARG A 181 -6.87 -10.48 21.21
CA ARG A 181 -8.02 -9.67 20.73
C ARG A 181 -7.69 -8.18 20.68
N ALA A 182 -7.00 -7.67 21.69
CA ALA A 182 -6.59 -6.26 21.72
C ALA A 182 -5.56 -5.95 20.62
N GLN A 183 -4.62 -6.87 20.34
CA GLN A 183 -3.70 -6.76 19.22
C GLN A 183 -4.49 -6.70 17.91
N GLU A 184 -5.37 -7.66 17.64
CA GLU A 184 -6.20 -7.72 16.43
C GLU A 184 -7.06 -6.46 16.23
N THR A 185 -7.65 -5.94 17.31
CA THR A 185 -8.50 -4.73 17.25
C THR A 185 -7.66 -3.46 17.05
N CYS A 186 -6.44 -3.38 17.59
CA CYS A 186 -5.55 -2.23 17.42
C CYS A 186 -5.05 -2.06 15.96
N TRP A 187 -5.28 -3.07 15.11
CA TRP A 187 -5.00 -3.01 13.68
C TRP A 187 -6.14 -2.41 12.84
N ILE A 188 -7.36 -2.34 13.37
CA ILE A 188 -8.55 -1.70 12.76
C ILE A 188 -8.58 -0.21 13.10
#